data_AF-A0A954H592-F1
#
_entry.id   AF-A0A954H592-F1
#
_cell.length_a   1.000
_cell.length_b   1.000
_cell.length_c   1.000
_cell.angle_alpha   90.00
_cell.angle_beta   90.00
_cell.angle_gamma   90.00
#
_symmetry.space_group_name_H-M   'P 1'
#
loop_
_entity.id
_entity.type
_entity.pdbx_description
1 polymer ?
#
loop_
_entity_poly.entity_id
_entity_poly.type
_entity_poly.pdbx_seq_one_letter_code
_entity_poly.pdbx_strand_id
1 'polypeptide(L)'
;VSEKQDDEACLRFLMAQLRRMFSLQLVAVTSGPRGATLLSADEMSEHPGEAVAVADTVGAGDAFTAAMTLGLLRGDPIEKINARSVAVAGFACTQHGGTMSFPEDLRIRFDEGRS
;
A
#
# COMPACT_ATOMS: atom_id res chain seq x y z
N VAL A 1 13.73 6.21 22.46
CA VAL A 1 12.31 6.61 22.28
C VAL A 1 12.21 7.92 21.49
N SER A 2 13.04 8.94 21.77
CA SER A 2 13.07 10.22 21.02
C SER A 2 13.27 10.07 19.51
N GLU A 3 14.29 9.34 19.09
CA GLU A 3 14.76 9.30 17.68
C GLU A 3 13.72 8.70 16.71
N LYS A 4 13.04 7.60 17.08
CA LYS A 4 11.99 6.99 16.25
C LYS A 4 10.78 7.90 16.04
N GLN A 5 10.47 8.72 17.05
CA GLN A 5 9.31 9.60 17.00
C GLN A 5 9.60 10.83 16.13
N ASP A 6 10.86 11.28 16.11
CA ASP A 6 11.33 12.33 15.21
C ASP A 6 11.31 11.85 13.75
N ASP A 7 11.71 10.59 13.48
CA ASP A 7 11.66 10.00 12.14
C ASP A 7 10.23 9.91 11.58
N GLU A 8 9.26 9.49 12.40
CA GLU A 8 7.85 9.39 12.00
C GLU A 8 7.25 10.76 11.70
N ALA A 9 7.54 11.76 12.55
CA ALA A 9 7.11 13.13 12.33
C ALA A 9 7.70 13.71 11.03
N CYS A 10 8.98 13.44 10.76
CA CYS A 10 9.65 13.85 9.52
C CYS A 10 9.01 13.19 8.29
N LEU A 11 8.75 11.88 8.35
CA LEU A 11 8.09 11.15 7.27
C LEU A 11 6.71 11.73 6.97
N ARG A 12 5.89 11.94 8.01
CA ARG A 12 4.57 12.58 7.89
C ARG A 12 4.66 13.95 7.22
N PHE A 13 5.62 14.77 7.64
CA PHE A 13 5.84 16.09 7.07
C PHE A 13 6.17 16.01 5.57
N LEU A 14 7.12 15.16 5.18
CA LEU A 14 7.54 14.99 3.79
C LEU A 14 6.39 14.47 2.91
N MET A 15 5.65 13.46 3.38
CA MET A 15 4.47 12.94 2.67
C MET A 15 3.43 14.05 2.46
N ALA A 16 3.17 14.87 3.49
CA ALA A 16 2.23 15.99 3.40
C ALA A 16 2.71 17.07 2.42
N GLN A 17 4.01 17.37 2.37
CA GLN A 17 4.59 18.29 1.38
C GLN A 17 4.41 17.76 -0.04
N LEU A 18 4.78 16.50 -0.31
CA LEU A 18 4.62 15.88 -1.63
C LEU A 18 3.16 15.91 -2.07
N ARG A 19 2.24 15.53 -1.18
CA ARG A 19 0.80 15.56 -1.47
C ARG A 19 0.34 16.95 -1.89
N ARG A 20 0.72 17.99 -1.13
CA ARG A 20 0.31 19.38 -1.39
C ARG A 20 0.96 19.94 -2.65
N MET A 21 2.26 19.72 -2.83
CA MET A 21 3.03 20.24 -3.96
C MET A 21 2.50 19.72 -5.30
N PHE A 22 2.11 18.45 -5.35
CA PHE A 22 1.65 17.79 -6.58
C PHE A 22 0.13 17.57 -6.63
N SER A 23 -0.62 18.11 -5.65
CA SER A 23 -2.08 17.94 -5.54
C SER A 23 -2.55 16.48 -5.60
N LEU A 24 -1.81 15.59 -4.93
CA LEU A 24 -2.08 14.15 -4.96
C LEU A 24 -3.27 13.81 -4.04
N GLN A 25 -4.08 12.84 -4.46
CA GLN A 25 -5.16 12.30 -3.62
C GLN A 25 -4.62 11.41 -2.50
N LEU A 26 -3.55 10.65 -2.79
CA LEU A 26 -2.97 9.66 -1.89
C LEU A 26 -1.46 9.60 -2.10
N VAL A 27 -0.69 9.47 -1.01
CA VAL A 27 0.75 9.19 -1.02
C VAL A 27 0.97 7.90 -0.24
N ALA A 28 1.78 6.99 -0.78
CA ALA A 28 2.14 5.74 -0.11
C ALA A 28 3.66 5.63 0.04
N VAL A 29 4.09 5.14 1.20
CA VAL A 29 5.49 4.80 1.50
C VAL A 29 5.54 3.34 1.91
N THR A 30 6.15 2.50 1.07
CA THR A 30 6.35 1.08 1.35
C THR A 30 7.66 0.87 2.10
N SER A 31 7.62 0.13 3.20
CA SER A 31 8.78 -0.23 4.04
C SER A 31 9.13 -1.72 3.97
N GLY A 32 8.80 -2.38 2.85
CA GLY A 32 9.05 -3.80 2.62
C GLY A 32 8.42 -4.67 3.72
N PRO A 33 9.19 -5.54 4.41
CA PRO A 33 8.68 -6.37 5.50
C PRO A 33 8.06 -5.61 6.67
N ARG A 34 8.31 -4.30 6.79
CA ARG A 34 7.69 -3.46 7.83
C ARG A 34 6.30 -2.95 7.44
N GLY A 35 5.85 -3.20 6.20
CA GLY A 35 4.52 -2.82 5.71
C GLY A 35 4.52 -1.50 4.97
N ALA A 36 3.47 -0.70 5.15
CA ALA A 36 3.32 0.56 4.42
C ALA A 36 2.53 1.63 5.18
N THR A 37 2.81 2.88 4.82
CA THR A 37 2.15 4.07 5.33
C THR A 37 1.48 4.81 4.19
N LEU A 38 0.17 5.04 4.29
CA LEU A 38 -0.63 5.81 3.34
C LEU A 38 -1.06 7.13 3.98
N LEU A 39 -1.07 8.20 3.18
CA LEU A 39 -1.52 9.53 3.58
C LEU A 39 -2.47 10.10 2.52
N SER A 40 -3.69 10.44 2.94
CA SER A 40 -4.67 11.17 2.14
C SER A 40 -4.81 12.63 2.63
N ALA A 41 -5.88 13.30 2.22
CA ALA A 41 -6.19 14.65 2.71
C ALA A 41 -6.59 14.66 4.19
N ASP A 42 -7.34 13.64 4.59
CA ASP A 42 -8.09 13.63 5.84
C ASP A 42 -7.45 12.69 6.85
N GLU A 43 -6.77 11.65 6.36
CA GLU A 43 -6.40 10.48 7.16
C GLU A 43 -5.03 9.92 6.77
N MET A 44 -4.41 9.26 7.74
CA MET A 44 -3.17 8.51 7.59
C MET A 44 -3.39 7.08 8.09
N SER A 45 -2.92 6.10 7.34
CA SER A 45 -2.98 4.69 7.71
C SER A 45 -1.59 4.09 7.73
N GLU A 46 -1.24 3.43 8.82
CA GLU A 46 -0.07 2.56 8.91
C GLU A 46 -0.54 1.11 8.99
N HIS A 47 0.07 0.25 8.20
CA HIS A 47 -0.23 -1.18 8.23
C HIS A 47 1.08 -1.96 8.30
N PRO A 48 1.23 -2.86 9.29
CA PRO A 48 2.43 -3.67 9.41
C PRO A 48 2.54 -4.62 8.21
N GLY A 49 3.77 -5.00 7.87
CA GLY A 49 4.01 -6.04 6.88
C GLY A 49 3.61 -7.42 7.42
N GLU A 50 3.32 -8.34 6.51
CA GLU A 50 3.03 -9.72 6.86
C GLU A 50 4.28 -10.59 6.72
N ALA A 51 4.50 -11.48 7.68
CA ALA A 51 5.58 -12.46 7.60
C ALA A 51 5.21 -13.55 6.59
N VAL A 52 5.94 -13.60 5.49
CA VAL A 52 5.72 -14.54 4.39
C VAL A 52 7.00 -15.31 4.06
N ALA A 53 6.88 -16.52 3.53
CA ALA A 53 8.00 -17.27 2.99
C ALA A 53 8.39 -16.67 1.63
N VAL A 54 9.42 -15.82 1.62
CA VAL A 54 9.85 -15.11 0.41
C VAL A 54 10.53 -16.07 -0.57
N ALA A 55 10.00 -16.13 -1.79
CA ALA A 55 10.58 -16.85 -2.93
C ALA A 55 11.30 -15.89 -3.89
N ASP A 56 10.67 -14.75 -4.20
CA ASP A 56 11.17 -13.69 -5.09
C ASP A 56 10.56 -12.35 -4.62
N THR A 57 11.14 -11.20 -4.94
CA THR A 57 10.54 -9.87 -4.63
C THR A 57 10.11 -9.11 -5.88
N VAL A 58 10.41 -9.66 -7.07
CA VAL A 58 10.01 -9.09 -8.35
C VAL A 58 8.48 -8.94 -8.41
N GLY A 59 8.02 -7.74 -8.76
CA GLY A 59 6.59 -7.44 -8.92
C GLY A 59 5.83 -7.11 -7.63
N ALA A 60 6.45 -7.19 -6.44
CA ALA A 60 5.77 -6.83 -5.19
C ALA A 60 5.32 -5.36 -5.15
N GLY A 61 6.14 -4.44 -5.67
CA GLY A 61 5.79 -3.02 -5.79
C GLY A 61 4.67 -2.77 -6.79
N ASP A 62 4.67 -3.48 -7.92
CA ASP A 62 3.61 -3.39 -8.92
C ASP A 62 2.28 -3.94 -8.37
N ALA A 63 2.34 -5.06 -7.66
CA ALA A 63 1.20 -5.68 -7.00
C ALA A 63 0.62 -4.77 -5.91
N PHE A 64 1.47 -4.16 -5.07
CA PHE A 64 1.07 -3.14 -4.10
C PHE A 64 0.36 -1.98 -4.80
N THR A 65 0.97 -1.42 -5.84
CA THR A 65 0.47 -0.26 -6.56
C THR A 65 -0.87 -0.57 -7.22
N ALA A 66 -1.01 -1.73 -7.86
CA ALA A 66 -2.26 -2.17 -8.48
C ALA A 66 -3.40 -2.29 -7.46
N ALA A 67 -3.15 -2.94 -6.31
CA ALA A 67 -4.13 -3.06 -5.25
C ALA A 67 -4.52 -1.70 -4.64
N MET A 68 -3.54 -0.82 -4.43
CA MET A 68 -3.75 0.53 -3.92
C MET A 68 -4.59 1.36 -4.88
N THR A 69 -4.21 1.42 -6.16
CA THR A 69 -4.92 2.17 -7.21
C THR A 69 -6.35 1.68 -7.33
N LEU A 70 -6.57 0.37 -7.30
CA LEU A 70 -7.90 -0.20 -7.39
C LEU A 70 -8.78 0.12 -6.18
N GLY A 71 -8.22 0.06 -4.97
CA GLY A 71 -8.91 0.50 -3.75
C GLY A 71 -9.28 1.99 -3.80
N LEU A 72 -8.36 2.84 -4.28
CA LEU A 72 -8.58 4.27 -4.46
C LEU A 72 -9.71 4.55 -5.46
N LEU A 73 -9.70 3.89 -6.63
CA LEU A 73 -10.75 4.07 -7.65
C LEU A 73 -12.14 3.58 -7.18
N ARG A 74 -12.18 2.59 -6.30
CA ARG A 74 -13.42 2.12 -5.67
C ARG A 74 -13.93 3.05 -4.56
N GLY A 75 -13.10 3.98 -4.09
CA GLY A 75 -13.38 4.79 -2.91
C GLY A 75 -13.45 3.95 -1.62
N ASP A 76 -12.65 2.88 -1.53
CA ASP A 76 -12.51 2.11 -0.30
C ASP A 76 -11.86 2.98 0.81
N PRO A 77 -12.14 2.72 2.11
CA PRO A 77 -11.44 3.37 3.23
C PRO A 77 -9.92 3.14 3.18
N ILE A 78 -9.13 4.14 3.57
CA ILE A 78 -7.67 4.13 3.41
C ILE A 78 -7.00 2.96 4.15
N GLU A 79 -7.52 2.54 5.31
CA GLU A 79 -7.02 1.39 6.07
C GLU A 79 -7.20 0.09 5.29
N LYS A 80 -8.35 -0.04 4.62
CA LYS A 80 -8.68 -1.22 3.80
C LYS A 80 -7.83 -1.24 2.52
N ILE A 81 -7.56 -0.07 1.93
CA ILE A 81 -6.62 0.07 0.81
C ILE A 81 -5.23 -0.40 1.27
N ASN A 82 -4.75 0.11 2.41
CA ASN A 82 -3.41 -0.20 2.92
C ASN A 82 -3.25 -1.71 3.21
N ALA A 83 -4.16 -2.27 4.01
CA ALA A 83 -4.15 -3.69 4.39
C ALA A 83 -4.11 -4.61 3.17
N ARG A 84 -4.97 -4.36 2.18
CA ARG A 84 -5.01 -5.15 0.93
C ARG A 84 -3.75 -5.00 0.10
N SER A 85 -3.22 -3.78 0.00
CA SER A 85 -2.01 -3.52 -0.78
C SER A 85 -0.81 -4.24 -0.19
N VAL A 86 -0.69 -4.25 1.15
CA VAL A 86 0.34 -5.02 1.87
C VAL A 86 0.15 -6.52 1.66
N ALA A 87 -1.06 -7.05 1.81
CA ALA A 87 -1.34 -8.48 1.64
C ALA A 87 -1.04 -8.97 0.22
N VAL A 88 -1.47 -8.20 -0.80
CA VAL A 88 -1.23 -8.51 -2.22
C VAL A 88 0.27 -8.48 -2.55
N ALA A 89 1.01 -7.50 -2.03
CA ALA A 89 2.46 -7.43 -2.18
C ALA A 89 3.19 -8.56 -1.44
N GLY A 90 2.75 -8.89 -0.23
CA GLY A 90 3.27 -10.02 0.55
C GLY A 90 3.07 -11.34 -0.18
N PHE A 91 1.88 -11.57 -0.74
CA PHE A 91 1.62 -12.74 -1.56
C PHE A 91 2.49 -12.77 -2.82
N ALA A 92 2.72 -11.62 -3.47
CA ALA A 92 3.68 -11.53 -4.59
C ALA A 92 5.06 -12.02 -4.21
N CYS A 93 5.52 -11.69 -3.01
CA CYS A 93 6.81 -12.16 -2.54
C CYS A 93 6.90 -13.69 -2.36
N THR A 94 5.77 -14.40 -2.28
CA THR A 94 5.76 -15.89 -2.14
C THR A 94 5.84 -16.63 -3.47
N GLN A 95 5.75 -15.92 -4.59
CA GLN A 95 5.72 -16.49 -5.93
C GLN A 95 7.05 -16.23 -6.65
N HIS A 96 7.38 -17.02 -7.67
CA HIS A 96 8.58 -16.80 -8.49
C HIS A 96 8.25 -15.89 -9.67
N GLY A 97 9.02 -14.82 -9.87
CA GLY A 97 8.79 -13.82 -10.91
C GLY A 97 7.54 -12.95 -10.68
N GLY A 98 7.24 -12.06 -11.63
CA GLY A 98 6.18 -11.04 -11.51
C GLY A 98 4.82 -11.41 -12.12
N THR A 99 4.66 -12.63 -12.67
CA THR A 99 3.42 -13.10 -13.31
C THR A 99 2.82 -14.25 -12.53
N MET A 100 1.91 -13.93 -11.64
CA MET A 100 1.33 -14.84 -10.65
C MET A 100 -0.19 -14.88 -10.77
N SER A 101 -0.78 -16.02 -10.40
CA SER A 101 -2.23 -16.12 -10.25
C SER A 101 -2.61 -15.85 -8.80
N PHE A 102 -3.38 -14.79 -8.56
CA PHE A 102 -3.88 -14.48 -7.22
C PHE A 102 -5.00 -15.43 -6.81
N PRO A 103 -5.03 -15.87 -5.52
CA PRO A 103 -6.15 -16.60 -4.96
C PRO A 103 -7.39 -15.69 -4.88
N GLU A 104 -8.58 -16.30 -4.82
CA GLU A 104 -9.85 -15.57 -5.00
C GLU A 104 -10.09 -14.48 -3.94
N ASP A 105 -9.61 -14.70 -2.71
CA ASP A 105 -9.70 -13.77 -1.59
C ASP A 105 -8.82 -12.52 -1.76
N LEU A 106 -7.74 -12.62 -2.53
CA LEU A 106 -6.87 -11.49 -2.90
C LEU A 106 -7.24 -10.86 -4.24
N ARG A 107 -8.18 -11.44 -4.99
CA ARG A 107 -8.66 -10.84 -6.24
C ARG A 107 -9.58 -9.66 -5.92
N ILE A 108 -9.13 -8.49 -6.31
CA ILE A 108 -9.93 -7.28 -6.20
C ILE A 108 -10.67 -7.09 -7.53
N ARG A 109 -12.00 -7.16 -7.49
CA ARG A 109 -12.85 -6.90 -8.67
C ARG A 109 -13.03 -5.40 -8.87
N PHE A 110 -12.96 -4.92 -10.10
CA PHE A 110 -13.47 -3.61 -10.45
C PHE A 110 -14.93 -3.80 -10.88
N ASP A 111 -15.86 -3.17 -10.18
CA ASP A 111 -17.28 -3.21 -10.52
C ASP A 111 -17.65 -1.82 -11.04
N GLU A 112 -18.11 -1.72 -12.29
CA GLU A 112 -18.34 -0.44 -12.99
C GLU A 112 -19.56 0.35 -12.46
N GLY A 113 -20.16 -0.08 -11.35
CA GLY A 113 -21.45 0.40 -10.83
C GLY A 113 -21.45 1.73 -10.08
N ARG A 114 -20.50 2.64 -10.30
CA ARG A 114 -20.53 3.99 -9.69
C ARG A 114 -20.74 5.06 -10.76
N SER A 115 -22.02 5.32 -11.05
CA SER A 115 -22.53 6.58 -11.63
C SER A 115 -22.60 7.67 -10.57
#